data_AF-A0A6B9VI98-F1
#
_entry.id   AF-A0A6B9VI98-F1
#
_cell.length_a   1.000
_cell.length_b   1.000
_cell.length_c   1.000
_cell.angle_alpha   90.00
_cell.angle_beta   90.00
_cell.angle_gamma   90.00
#
_symmetry.space_group_name_H-M   'P 1'
#
loop_
_entity.id
_entity.type
_entity.pdbx_description
1 polymer ?
#
loop_
_entity_poly.entity_id
_entity_poly.type
_entity_poly.pdbx_seq_one_letter_code
_entity_poly.pdbx_strand_id
1 'polypeptide(L)'
;MMMMGVVSNLNPCEKVLDGLLRDGRLTLKQMVERAVQGKENPGAIEAVVRESFHKLLKAHYIERCPASEPVVSTLIKAESAPRKRGSKMAKKFEAETIEQCVLEAAVPGEAIRFAVTAYTLGNADREAKSDDSSIVNFGDNSGGIANEVSILWRANFEEFIRHLRHKLLVENERKRLDDGAATTLSSILDVIKTVEEKVKIEKSVPLSLESIFTEVTKTEHGRTMTIDRVRASLVQLGCPQRNFDDSYSIDLRSIVEMARNEEVESIVLKRFGSDATEYLGSCQSLTVFLRQIR
;
A
#
# COMPACT_ATOMS: atom_id res chain seq x y z
N MET A 1 -2.16 26.86 -22.49
CA MET A 1 -2.05 27.86 -21.39
C MET A 1 -3.34 27.86 -20.56
N MET A 2 -3.71 26.71 -19.96
CA MET A 2 -4.90 26.54 -19.10
C MET A 2 -4.65 25.47 -18.01
N MET A 3 -3.42 25.36 -17.49
CA MET A 3 -3.10 24.50 -16.33
C MET A 3 -2.46 25.26 -15.16
N MET A 4 -2.35 26.59 -15.21
CA MET A 4 -1.82 27.38 -14.08
C MET A 4 -2.91 27.89 -13.12
N GLY A 5 -4.20 27.70 -13.42
CA GLY A 5 -5.30 28.34 -12.68
C GLY A 5 -5.92 27.55 -11.52
N VAL A 6 -5.55 26.28 -11.31
CA VAL A 6 -6.23 25.40 -10.33
C VAL A 6 -5.38 25.13 -9.08
N VAL A 7 -4.12 25.60 -9.04
CA VAL A 7 -3.15 25.22 -8.00
C VAL A 7 -3.36 25.99 -6.67
N SER A 8 -4.25 26.98 -6.63
CA SER A 8 -4.41 27.85 -5.46
C SER A 8 -5.19 27.21 -4.29
N ASN A 9 -5.99 26.17 -4.53
CA ASN A 9 -6.88 25.55 -3.53
C ASN A 9 -6.63 24.05 -3.29
N LEU A 10 -5.40 23.57 -3.55
CA LEU A 10 -5.02 22.21 -3.14
C LEU A 10 -4.94 22.13 -1.61
N ASN A 11 -5.48 21.04 -1.05
CA ASN A 11 -5.35 20.68 0.36
C ASN A 11 -3.87 20.72 0.77
N PRO A 12 -3.51 21.23 1.96
CA PRO A 12 -2.14 21.20 2.46
C PRO A 12 -1.36 19.89 2.23
N CYS A 13 -2.00 18.73 2.38
CA CYS A 13 -1.38 17.43 2.09
C CYS A 13 -1.03 17.24 0.60
N GLU A 14 -1.89 17.69 -0.30
CA GLU A 14 -1.65 17.61 -1.75
C GLU A 14 -0.46 18.45 -2.17
N LYS A 15 -0.23 19.62 -1.55
CA LYS A 15 0.93 20.47 -1.82
C LYS A 15 2.25 19.82 -1.37
N VAL A 16 2.25 19.13 -0.23
CA VAL A 16 3.41 18.35 0.24
C VAL A 16 3.71 17.21 -0.73
N LEU A 17 2.69 16.46 -1.16
CA LEU A 17 2.83 15.39 -2.14
C LEU A 17 3.29 15.90 -3.51
N ASP A 18 2.75 17.03 -4.00
CA ASP A 18 3.15 17.63 -5.27
C ASP A 18 4.65 17.97 -5.29
N GLY A 19 5.19 18.53 -4.21
CA GLY A 19 6.63 18.76 -4.08
C GLY A 19 7.43 17.46 -4.15
N LEU A 20 7.02 16.44 -3.39
CA LEU A 20 7.67 15.12 -3.40
C LEU A 20 7.62 14.41 -4.76
N LEU A 21 6.51 14.56 -5.50
CA LEU A 21 6.35 13.93 -6.81
C LEU A 21 7.15 14.65 -7.91
N ARG A 22 7.26 15.99 -7.84
CA ARG A 22 8.03 16.78 -8.81
C ARG A 22 9.53 16.69 -8.59
N ASP A 23 9.95 16.83 -7.34
CA ASP A 23 11.37 16.94 -6.98
C ASP A 23 11.96 15.58 -6.55
N GLY A 24 11.11 14.56 -6.38
CA GLY A 24 11.46 13.16 -6.11
C GLY A 24 11.85 12.89 -4.66
N ARG A 25 12.87 13.60 -4.15
CA ARG A 25 13.41 13.42 -2.79
C ARG A 25 13.60 14.77 -2.12
N LEU A 26 12.93 14.98 -1.00
CA LEU A 26 12.99 16.24 -0.26
C LEU A 26 13.18 15.99 1.24
N THR A 27 13.87 16.90 1.91
CA THR A 27 13.88 16.96 3.37
C THR A 27 12.68 17.76 3.87
N LEU A 28 12.27 17.57 5.13
CA LEU A 28 11.16 18.35 5.70
C LEU A 28 11.46 19.86 5.65
N LYS A 29 12.72 20.24 5.87
CA LYS A 29 13.19 21.63 5.76
C LYS A 29 12.96 22.19 4.35
N GLN A 30 13.34 21.45 3.30
CA GLN A 30 13.12 21.87 1.91
C GLN A 30 11.62 22.00 1.59
N MET A 31 10.77 21.12 2.12
CA MET A 31 9.32 21.23 1.95
C MET A 31 8.75 22.50 2.60
N VAL A 32 9.21 22.83 3.82
CA VAL A 32 8.81 24.05 4.53
C VAL A 32 9.30 25.29 3.79
N GLU A 33 10.60 25.33 3.42
CA GLU A 33 11.21 26.45 2.68
C GLU A 33 10.45 26.74 1.38
N ARG A 34 10.10 25.69 0.62
CA ARG A 34 9.27 25.81 -0.60
C ARG A 34 7.90 26.41 -0.31
N ALA A 35 7.26 26.04 0.80
CA ALA A 35 5.91 26.48 1.12
C ALA A 35 5.86 27.93 1.64
N VAL A 36 6.87 28.37 2.37
CA VAL A 36 6.91 29.72 2.98
C VAL A 36 7.49 30.80 2.04
N GLN A 37 8.14 30.40 0.95
CA GLN A 37 8.79 31.32 0.02
C GLN A 37 7.79 32.35 -0.55
N GLY A 38 8.02 33.63 -0.24
CA GLY A 38 7.19 34.75 -0.73
C GLY A 38 5.80 34.84 -0.10
N LYS A 39 5.62 34.35 1.14
CA LYS A 39 4.32 34.36 1.85
C LYS A 39 4.32 35.27 3.08
N GLU A 40 3.16 35.87 3.34
CA GLU A 40 2.97 36.90 4.37
C GLU A 40 2.91 36.35 5.82
N ASN A 41 2.78 35.02 6.00
CA ASN A 41 2.76 34.38 7.32
C ASN A 41 3.51 33.04 7.32
N PRO A 42 4.86 33.06 7.38
CA PRO A 42 5.67 31.86 7.25
C PRO A 42 5.46 30.85 8.39
N GLY A 43 5.24 31.34 9.63
CA GLY A 43 5.09 30.46 10.80
C GLY A 43 3.81 29.61 10.75
N ALA A 44 2.67 30.20 10.37
CA ALA A 44 1.42 29.44 10.23
C ALA A 44 1.51 28.41 9.09
N ILE A 45 2.19 28.75 7.99
CA ILE A 45 2.37 27.85 6.85
C ILE A 45 3.29 26.68 7.22
N GLU A 46 4.38 26.95 7.96
CA GLU A 46 5.26 25.89 8.47
C GLU A 46 4.49 24.88 9.33
N ALA A 47 3.68 25.35 10.28
CA ALA A 47 2.87 24.48 11.13
C ALA A 47 1.93 23.58 10.31
N VAL A 48 1.26 24.15 9.30
CA VAL A 48 0.37 23.42 8.39
C VAL A 48 1.12 22.38 7.55
N VAL A 49 2.32 22.70 7.05
CA VAL A 49 3.16 21.75 6.30
C VAL A 49 3.60 20.61 7.19
N ARG A 50 4.06 20.90 8.41
CA ARG A 50 4.45 19.87 9.38
C ARG A 50 3.28 18.98 9.73
N GLU A 51 2.11 19.53 10.02
CA GLU A 51 0.91 18.73 10.31
C GLU A 51 0.52 17.83 9.12
N SER A 52 0.54 18.38 7.91
CA SER A 52 0.23 17.65 6.67
C SER A 52 1.21 16.52 6.42
N PHE A 53 2.50 16.79 6.63
CA PHE A 53 3.57 15.79 6.57
C PHE A 53 3.30 14.64 7.55
N HIS A 54 2.96 14.93 8.81
CA HIS A 54 2.63 13.90 9.81
C HIS A 54 1.40 13.07 9.42
N LYS A 55 0.35 13.71 8.89
CA LYS A 55 -0.84 13.01 8.40
C LYS A 55 -0.50 12.03 7.27
N LEU A 56 0.27 12.48 6.29
CA LEU A 56 0.70 11.65 5.17
C LEU A 56 1.60 10.49 5.61
N LEU A 57 2.50 10.75 6.56
CA LEU A 57 3.41 9.74 7.08
C LEU A 57 2.66 8.68 7.88
N LYS A 58 1.75 9.09 8.76
CA LYS A 58 0.87 8.18 9.51
C LYS A 58 -0.04 7.35 8.59
N ALA A 59 -0.43 7.91 7.45
CA ALA A 59 -1.19 7.22 6.42
C ALA A 59 -0.32 6.45 5.41
N HIS A 60 1.01 6.39 5.63
CA HIS A 60 2.00 5.68 4.82
C HIS A 60 2.13 6.16 3.36
N TYR A 61 1.62 7.34 3.00
CA TYR A 61 1.76 7.92 1.65
C TYR A 61 3.14 8.52 1.37
N ILE A 62 3.91 8.76 2.42
CA ILE A 62 5.30 9.21 2.34
C ILE A 62 6.17 8.29 3.19
N GLU A 63 7.41 8.13 2.79
CA GLU A 63 8.36 7.23 3.43
C GLU A 63 9.78 7.78 3.36
N ARG A 64 10.64 7.32 4.25
CA ARG A 64 12.08 7.61 4.15
C ARG A 64 12.66 6.95 2.90
N CYS A 65 13.60 7.64 2.26
CA CYS A 65 14.35 7.05 1.17
C CYS A 65 15.14 5.83 1.63
N PRO A 66 15.32 4.81 0.77
CA PRO A 66 16.24 3.71 1.03
C PRO A 66 17.65 4.17 1.40
N ALA A 67 18.31 3.42 2.28
CA ALA A 67 19.68 3.70 2.67
C ALA A 67 20.60 3.61 1.46
N SER A 68 21.47 4.61 1.29
CA SER A 68 22.44 4.68 0.20
C SER A 68 23.44 3.52 0.21
N GLU A 69 23.70 2.95 1.39
CA GLU A 69 24.63 1.85 1.62
C GLU A 69 23.92 0.73 2.40
N PRO A 70 23.28 -0.24 1.69
CA PRO A 70 22.71 -1.42 2.33
C PRO A 70 23.80 -2.35 2.88
N VAL A 71 23.73 -2.69 4.17
CA VAL A 71 24.61 -3.69 4.77
C VAL A 71 24.08 -5.09 4.43
N VAL A 72 24.58 -5.69 3.36
CA VAL A 72 24.28 -7.09 3.02
C VAL A 72 25.24 -8.01 3.78
N SER A 73 24.71 -8.79 4.72
CA SER A 73 25.47 -9.83 5.42
C SER A 73 26.10 -10.80 4.42
N THR A 74 27.42 -10.97 4.50
CA THR A 74 28.29 -11.66 3.52
C THR A 74 28.14 -13.18 3.43
N LEU A 75 27.03 -13.77 3.87
CA LEU A 75 26.80 -15.23 3.81
C LEU A 75 26.68 -15.78 2.37
N ILE A 76 26.48 -14.93 1.36
CA ILE A 76 26.40 -15.34 -0.05
C ILE A 76 27.79 -15.61 -0.67
N LYS A 77 28.90 -15.20 -0.03
CA LYS A 77 30.25 -15.37 -0.60
C LYS A 77 30.79 -16.80 -0.51
N ALA A 78 30.08 -17.71 0.17
CA ALA A 78 30.52 -19.09 0.40
C ALA A 78 30.18 -20.09 -0.73
N GLU A 79 29.52 -19.68 -1.83
CA GLU A 79 29.22 -20.60 -2.95
C GLU A 79 30.32 -20.70 -4.02
N SER A 80 31.50 -20.08 -3.83
CA SER A 80 32.62 -20.20 -4.77
C SER A 80 33.59 -21.37 -4.51
N ALA A 81 33.28 -22.29 -3.58
CA ALA A 81 34.08 -23.50 -3.36
C ALA A 81 33.66 -24.66 -4.30
N PRO A 82 34.61 -25.45 -4.84
CA PRO A 82 34.32 -26.42 -5.91
C PRO A 82 33.44 -27.58 -5.40
N ARG A 83 32.29 -27.76 -6.05
CA ARG A 83 31.28 -28.80 -5.79
C ARG A 83 31.88 -30.22 -5.85
N LYS A 84 31.80 -30.97 -4.74
CA LYS A 84 31.87 -32.44 -4.76
C LYS A 84 30.46 -33.02 -4.97
N ARG A 85 30.39 -33.99 -5.89
CA ARG A 85 29.19 -34.67 -6.42
C ARG A 85 28.34 -35.31 -5.32
N GLY A 86 27.02 -35.15 -5.43
CA GLY A 86 26.02 -35.93 -4.70
C GLY A 86 24.60 -35.57 -5.14
N SER A 87 23.94 -36.48 -5.85
CA SER A 87 22.60 -36.37 -6.42
C SER A 87 21.47 -36.46 -5.37
N LYS A 88 20.48 -35.54 -5.41
CA LYS A 88 19.04 -35.80 -5.18
C LYS A 88 18.18 -34.54 -5.32
N MET A 89 17.11 -34.65 -6.12
CA MET A 89 15.82 -33.94 -6.05
C MET A 89 15.83 -32.40 -6.24
N ALA A 90 15.49 -31.96 -7.46
CA ALA A 90 15.29 -30.57 -7.81
C ALA A 90 14.01 -30.00 -7.17
N LYS A 91 14.14 -29.43 -5.98
CA LYS A 91 13.22 -28.39 -5.50
C LYS A 91 13.70 -27.10 -6.13
N LYS A 92 12.94 -26.58 -7.10
CA LYS A 92 13.21 -25.29 -7.76
C LYS A 92 12.97 -24.17 -6.74
N PHE A 93 13.91 -23.96 -5.83
CA PHE A 93 14.06 -22.68 -5.16
C PHE A 93 14.57 -21.73 -6.25
N GLU A 94 13.76 -20.75 -6.64
CA GLU A 94 14.31 -19.56 -7.28
C GLU A 94 15.30 -18.98 -6.28
N ALA A 95 16.60 -19.11 -6.59
CA ALA A 95 17.64 -18.50 -5.79
C ALA A 95 17.43 -16.99 -5.87
N GLU A 96 17.19 -16.35 -4.72
CA GLU A 96 17.13 -14.89 -4.64
C GLU A 96 18.43 -14.32 -5.20
N THR A 97 18.27 -13.43 -6.19
CA THR A 97 19.41 -12.78 -6.83
C THR A 97 20.10 -11.83 -5.85
N ILE A 98 21.41 -11.64 -6.00
CA ILE A 98 22.19 -10.74 -5.14
C ILE A 98 21.61 -9.33 -5.21
N GLU A 99 21.12 -8.91 -6.38
CA GLU A 99 20.45 -7.63 -6.61
C GLU A 99 19.19 -7.49 -5.75
N GLN A 100 18.38 -8.55 -5.64
CA GLN A 100 17.20 -8.55 -4.79
C GLN A 100 17.57 -8.42 -3.31
N CYS A 101 18.58 -9.16 -2.84
CA CYS A 101 19.06 -9.05 -1.45
C CYS A 101 19.60 -7.65 -1.12
N VAL A 102 20.32 -7.02 -2.06
CA VAL A 102 20.84 -5.65 -1.91
C VAL A 102 19.69 -4.64 -1.82
N LEU A 103 18.66 -4.79 -2.66
CA LEU A 103 17.49 -3.91 -2.64
C LEU A 103 16.69 -4.07 -1.33
N GLU A 104 16.48 -5.30 -0.87
CA GLU A 104 15.78 -5.57 0.39
C GLU A 104 16.54 -5.03 1.60
N ALA A 105 17.87 -5.19 1.64
CA ALA A 105 18.72 -4.64 2.69
C ALA A 105 18.78 -3.10 2.68
N ALA A 106 18.46 -2.46 1.54
CA ALA A 106 18.43 -1.00 1.42
C ALA A 106 17.13 -0.39 1.94
N VAL A 107 16.03 -1.15 1.94
CA VAL A 107 14.75 -0.67 2.46
C VAL A 107 14.86 -0.59 3.99
N PRO A 108 14.66 0.60 4.59
CA PRO A 108 14.67 0.71 6.03
C PRO A 108 13.54 -0.17 6.59
N GLY A 109 13.80 -0.87 7.69
CA GLY A 109 12.76 -1.65 8.37
C GLY A 109 11.52 -0.78 8.64
N GLU A 110 10.33 -1.37 8.64
CA GLU A 110 9.05 -0.63 8.67
C GLU A 110 8.97 0.39 9.81
N ALA A 111 9.45 0.03 11.00
CA ALA A 111 9.54 0.90 12.17
C ALA A 111 10.41 2.14 11.96
N ILE A 112 11.38 2.11 11.03
CA ILE A 112 12.25 3.25 10.68
C ILE A 112 11.69 3.97 9.44
N ARG A 113 11.13 3.23 8.47
CA ARG A 113 10.61 3.73 7.19
C ARG A 113 9.53 4.81 7.38
N PHE A 114 8.70 4.65 8.42
CA PHE A 114 7.59 5.55 8.73
C PHE A 114 7.75 6.33 10.05
N ALA A 115 8.86 6.18 10.77
CA ALA A 115 9.05 6.89 12.04
C ALA A 115 9.38 8.38 11.85
N VAL A 116 8.80 9.21 12.71
CA VAL A 116 9.28 10.55 13.03
C VAL A 116 10.23 10.43 14.20
N THR A 117 11.50 10.80 14.04
CA THR A 117 12.40 10.89 15.21
C THR A 117 12.10 12.17 15.97
N ALA A 118 12.34 12.22 17.28
CA ALA A 118 12.18 13.43 18.11
C ALA A 118 12.88 14.67 17.49
N TYR A 119 13.96 14.43 16.76
CA TYR A 119 14.69 15.43 16.00
C TYR A 119 13.93 15.95 14.76
N THR A 120 13.14 15.14 14.05
CA THR A 120 12.36 15.58 12.87
C THR A 120 11.27 16.62 13.22
N LEU A 121 10.79 16.61 14.46
CA LEU A 121 9.72 17.52 14.89
C LEU A 121 10.24 18.89 15.34
N GLY A 122 11.52 19.04 15.67
CA GLY A 122 12.16 20.31 16.03
C GLY A 122 11.42 21.11 17.10
N ASN A 123 11.75 20.86 18.38
CA ASN A 123 11.42 21.64 19.59
C ASN A 123 10.58 22.92 19.37
N ALA A 124 9.26 22.76 19.32
CA ALA A 124 8.35 23.79 19.79
C ALA A 124 8.00 23.41 21.22
N ASP A 125 8.81 23.87 22.18
CA ASP A 125 8.43 24.19 23.56
C ASP A 125 9.70 24.35 24.39
N ARG A 126 10.11 25.61 24.60
CA ARG A 126 10.97 25.95 25.73
C ARG A 126 10.08 26.12 26.96
N GLU A 127 10.40 25.32 27.97
CA GLU A 127 10.06 25.44 29.40
C GLU A 127 8.65 25.04 29.85
N ALA A 128 8.51 23.79 30.29
CA ALA A 128 8.01 23.46 31.62
C ALA A 128 8.44 22.03 32.02
N LYS A 129 8.96 21.89 33.24
CA LYS A 129 9.45 20.65 33.85
C LYS A 129 8.31 19.65 34.09
N SER A 130 8.57 18.34 33.95
CA SER A 130 8.46 17.34 35.02
C SER A 130 8.50 15.91 34.47
N ASP A 131 9.10 15.03 35.26
CA ASP A 131 9.51 13.64 34.99
C ASP A 131 8.43 12.64 34.53
N ASP A 132 8.97 11.61 33.88
CA ASP A 132 8.58 10.19 33.86
C ASP A 132 7.95 9.66 32.56
N SER A 133 8.80 9.13 31.67
CA SER A 133 8.55 7.83 31.05
C SER A 133 9.83 7.29 30.40
N SER A 134 10.06 6.00 30.61
CA SER A 134 11.23 5.21 30.30
C SER A 134 11.70 5.28 28.84
N ILE A 135 12.86 5.90 28.64
CA ILE A 135 13.66 5.77 27.40
C ILE A 135 14.45 4.46 27.50
N VAL A 136 14.06 3.48 26.69
CA VAL A 136 14.88 2.28 26.46
C VAL A 136 15.95 2.65 25.43
N ASN A 137 17.13 3.03 25.93
CA ASN A 137 18.34 3.17 25.13
C ASN A 137 18.73 1.79 24.58
N PHE A 138 18.66 1.60 23.27
CA PHE A 138 19.44 0.56 22.59
C PHE A 138 20.68 1.20 21.97
N GLY A 139 21.82 0.67 22.39
CA GLY A 139 23.15 1.20 22.16
C GLY A 139 23.63 1.17 20.70
N ASP A 140 24.52 2.12 20.48
CA ASP A 140 25.21 2.58 19.29
C ASP A 140 26.35 1.64 18.83
N ASN A 141 26.48 1.41 17.51
CA ASN A 141 27.75 1.63 16.78
C ASN A 141 27.68 1.18 15.30
N SER A 142 27.57 2.14 14.39
CA SER A 142 28.46 2.37 13.24
C SER A 142 27.73 3.12 12.12
N GLY A 143 28.01 4.43 12.00
CA GLY A 143 27.47 5.29 10.94
C GLY A 143 26.87 6.60 11.46
N GLY A 144 27.71 7.43 12.08
CA GLY A 144 27.34 8.61 12.86
C GLY A 144 26.37 9.61 12.21
N ILE A 145 25.48 10.14 13.05
CA ILE A 145 25.10 11.57 13.12
C ILE A 145 25.04 12.28 11.76
N ALA A 146 24.09 11.91 10.92
CA ALA A 146 23.64 12.75 9.83
C ALA A 146 22.39 13.49 10.29
N ASN A 147 22.61 14.75 10.70
CA ASN A 147 21.67 15.84 10.95
C ASN A 147 20.21 15.63 10.50
N GLU A 148 19.28 16.17 11.29
CA GLU A 148 17.87 16.47 10.97
C GLU A 148 17.67 17.07 9.55
N VAL A 149 18.71 17.69 8.99
CA VAL A 149 18.82 18.27 7.64
C VAL A 149 18.99 17.22 6.52
N SER A 150 19.26 15.95 6.82
CA SER A 150 19.69 14.94 5.83
C SER A 150 18.66 13.85 5.53
N ILE A 151 17.58 13.74 6.32
CA ILE A 151 16.57 12.69 6.09
C ILE A 151 15.77 13.07 4.84
N LEU A 152 16.01 12.32 3.78
CA LEU A 152 15.29 12.44 2.52
C LEU A 152 14.00 11.60 2.55
N TRP A 153 12.91 12.24 2.20
CA TRP A 153 11.58 11.65 2.09
C TRP A 153 11.19 11.53 0.62
N ARG A 154 10.40 10.50 0.31
CA ARG A 154 9.82 10.26 -1.02
C ARG A 154 8.35 9.89 -0.91
N ALA A 155 7.62 10.00 -2.01
CA ALA A 155 6.28 9.44 -2.13
C ALA A 155 6.34 7.90 -2.09
N ASN A 156 5.47 7.28 -1.31
CA ASN A 156 5.32 5.83 -1.24
C ASN A 156 4.34 5.34 -2.31
N PHE A 157 4.85 5.00 -3.50
CA PHE A 157 4.04 4.51 -4.61
C PHE A 157 3.29 3.20 -4.30
N GLU A 158 3.79 2.38 -3.38
CA GLU A 158 3.11 1.13 -3.02
C GLU A 158 1.77 1.41 -2.36
N GLU A 159 1.70 2.40 -1.46
CA GLU A 159 0.46 2.81 -0.81
C GLU A 159 -0.52 3.44 -1.81
N PHE A 160 -0.04 4.25 -2.76
CA PHE A 160 -0.88 4.78 -3.83
C PHE A 160 -1.49 3.67 -4.70
N ILE A 161 -0.68 2.70 -5.14
CA ILE A 161 -1.16 1.59 -5.97
C ILE A 161 -2.12 0.72 -5.16
N ARG A 162 -1.83 0.45 -3.89
CA ARG A 162 -2.72 -0.29 -2.98
C ARG A 162 -4.08 0.39 -2.87
N HIS A 163 -4.10 1.69 -2.60
CA HIS A 163 -5.33 2.48 -2.48
C HIS A 163 -6.12 2.53 -3.80
N LEU A 164 -5.45 2.78 -4.93
CA LEU A 164 -6.09 2.80 -6.25
C LEU A 164 -6.69 1.43 -6.61
N ARG A 165 -5.97 0.34 -6.34
CA ARG A 165 -6.49 -1.02 -6.52
C ARG A 165 -7.73 -1.23 -5.66
N HIS A 166 -7.68 -0.94 -4.36
CA HIS A 166 -8.84 -1.11 -3.48
C HIS A 166 -10.06 -0.33 -3.98
N LYS A 167 -9.85 0.94 -4.34
CA LYS A 167 -10.91 1.80 -4.88
C LYS A 167 -11.51 1.23 -6.17
N LEU A 168 -10.66 0.78 -7.10
CA LEU A 168 -11.10 0.20 -8.36
C LEU A 168 -11.88 -1.09 -8.15
N LEU A 169 -11.43 -1.97 -7.24
CA LEU A 169 -12.15 -3.22 -6.95
C LEU A 169 -13.54 -2.93 -6.37
N VAL A 170 -13.65 -2.00 -5.41
CA VAL A 170 -14.94 -1.61 -4.84
C VAL A 170 -15.87 -1.00 -5.89
N GLU A 171 -15.37 -0.10 -6.73
CA GLU A 171 -16.16 0.50 -7.80
C GLU A 171 -16.57 -0.51 -8.88
N ASN A 172 -15.72 -1.50 -9.17
CA ASN A 172 -16.05 -2.56 -10.12
C ASN A 172 -17.15 -3.47 -9.60
N GLU A 173 -16.98 -3.98 -8.37
CA GLU A 173 -17.99 -4.83 -7.75
C GLU A 173 -19.31 -4.10 -7.51
N ARG A 174 -19.29 -2.80 -7.22
CA ARG A 174 -20.52 -1.99 -7.15
C ARG A 174 -21.30 -2.01 -8.45
N LYS A 175 -20.61 -1.93 -9.60
CA LYS A 175 -21.26 -1.95 -10.92
C LYS A 175 -21.76 -3.33 -11.32
N ARG A 176 -21.04 -4.37 -10.91
CA ARG A 176 -21.32 -5.75 -11.31
C ARG A 176 -22.34 -6.45 -10.41
N LEU A 177 -22.30 -6.16 -9.13
CA LEU A 177 -23.15 -6.74 -8.10
C LEU A 177 -24.10 -5.65 -7.58
N ASP A 178 -23.88 -5.15 -6.38
CA ASP A 178 -24.71 -4.15 -5.74
C ASP A 178 -23.92 -3.34 -4.68
N ASP A 179 -24.56 -2.30 -4.13
CA ASP A 179 -23.96 -1.45 -3.10
C ASP A 179 -23.65 -2.20 -1.80
N GLY A 180 -24.37 -3.27 -1.49
CA GLY A 180 -24.13 -4.10 -0.31
C GLY A 180 -22.86 -4.94 -0.46
N ALA A 181 -22.61 -5.49 -1.64
CA ALA A 181 -21.38 -6.19 -1.97
C ALA A 181 -20.18 -5.23 -1.98
N ALA A 182 -20.34 -4.05 -2.58
CA ALA A 182 -19.30 -3.02 -2.59
C ALA A 182 -18.93 -2.53 -1.18
N THR A 183 -19.93 -2.28 -0.33
CA THR A 183 -19.72 -1.87 1.07
C THR A 183 -19.02 -2.98 1.85
N THR A 184 -19.46 -4.23 1.68
CA THR A 184 -18.84 -5.40 2.32
C THR A 184 -17.37 -5.54 1.92
N LEU A 185 -17.08 -5.48 0.61
CA LEU A 185 -15.71 -5.54 0.10
C LEU A 185 -14.85 -4.39 0.63
N SER A 186 -15.37 -3.16 0.64
CA SER A 186 -14.64 -1.99 1.14
C SER A 186 -14.20 -2.20 2.60
N SER A 187 -15.13 -2.62 3.46
CA SER A 187 -14.82 -2.88 4.88
C SER A 187 -13.78 -3.99 5.04
N ILE A 188 -13.85 -5.04 4.22
CA ILE A 188 -12.84 -6.11 4.27
C ILE A 188 -11.46 -5.59 3.86
N LEU A 189 -11.39 -4.80 2.79
CA LEU A 189 -10.13 -4.19 2.35
C LEU A 189 -9.54 -3.24 3.40
N ASP A 190 -10.37 -2.51 4.14
CA ASP A 190 -9.93 -1.66 5.25
C ASP A 190 -9.32 -2.48 6.41
N VAL A 191 -9.90 -3.64 6.75
CA VAL A 191 -9.31 -4.56 7.74
C VAL A 191 -7.96 -5.10 7.23
N ILE A 192 -7.93 -5.59 5.99
CA ILE A 192 -6.74 -6.19 5.39
C ILE A 192 -5.61 -5.18 5.23
N LYS A 193 -5.93 -3.90 5.00
CA LYS A 193 -4.93 -2.83 4.83
C LYS A 193 -3.90 -2.81 5.96
N THR A 194 -4.32 -3.11 7.19
CA THR A 194 -3.44 -3.11 8.38
C THR A 194 -2.45 -4.27 8.43
N VAL A 195 -2.67 -5.33 7.65
CA VAL A 195 -1.87 -6.57 7.62
C VAL A 195 -1.21 -6.79 6.23
N GLU A 196 -1.54 -5.95 5.25
CA GLU A 196 -1.06 -6.09 3.87
C GLU A 196 0.33 -5.49 3.68
N GLU A 197 1.34 -6.35 3.74
CA GLU A 197 2.75 -5.95 3.53
C GLU A 197 3.09 -5.64 2.07
N LYS A 198 2.45 -6.33 1.10
CA LYS A 198 2.78 -6.24 -0.33
C LYS A 198 1.59 -5.82 -1.17
N VAL A 199 1.84 -5.14 -2.30
CA VAL A 199 0.77 -4.74 -3.24
C VAL A 199 0.20 -5.92 -4.03
N LYS A 200 1.01 -6.97 -4.26
CA LYS A 200 0.59 -8.18 -4.98
C LYS A 200 0.16 -9.27 -3.99
N ILE A 201 -0.97 -9.05 -3.32
CA ILE A 201 -1.64 -10.10 -2.55
C ILE A 201 -2.58 -10.89 -3.46
N GLU A 202 -2.42 -12.20 -3.47
CA GLU A 202 -3.32 -13.10 -4.19
C GLU A 202 -4.57 -13.40 -3.36
N LYS A 203 -4.40 -13.70 -2.06
CA LYS A 203 -5.48 -14.01 -1.12
C LYS A 203 -5.33 -13.23 0.17
N SER A 204 -6.43 -12.70 0.69
CA SER A 204 -6.42 -12.01 1.98
C SER A 204 -6.16 -12.97 3.14
N VAL A 205 -5.70 -12.40 4.26
CA VAL A 205 -5.73 -13.08 5.55
C VAL A 205 -7.17 -13.52 5.86
N PRO A 206 -7.37 -14.71 6.44
CA PRO A 206 -8.71 -15.16 6.84
C PRO A 206 -9.32 -14.24 7.90
N LEU A 207 -10.58 -13.86 7.72
CA LEU A 207 -11.35 -13.01 8.62
C LEU A 207 -12.62 -13.73 9.08
N SER A 208 -13.01 -13.55 10.35
CA SER A 208 -14.28 -14.07 10.85
C SER A 208 -15.46 -13.23 10.36
N LEU A 209 -16.63 -13.85 10.23
CA LEU A 209 -17.87 -13.13 9.87
C LEU A 209 -18.15 -11.96 10.81
N GLU A 210 -17.92 -12.13 12.11
CA GLU A 210 -18.18 -11.09 13.11
C GLU A 210 -17.22 -9.91 13.00
N SER A 211 -15.95 -10.16 12.67
CA SER A 211 -14.99 -9.08 12.39
C SER A 211 -15.43 -8.26 11.18
N ILE A 212 -15.89 -8.93 10.12
CA ILE A 212 -16.36 -8.28 8.91
C ILE A 212 -17.64 -7.48 9.20
N PHE A 213 -18.61 -8.09 9.87
CA PHE A 213 -19.88 -7.45 10.20
C PHE A 213 -19.69 -6.22 11.10
N THR A 214 -18.79 -6.31 12.08
CA THR A 214 -18.43 -5.18 12.94
C THR A 214 -17.83 -4.04 12.13
N GLU A 215 -17.00 -4.32 11.13
CA GLU A 215 -16.42 -3.25 10.29
C GLU A 215 -17.45 -2.65 9.33
N VAL A 216 -18.31 -3.48 8.73
CA VAL A 216 -19.39 -3.03 7.85
C VAL A 216 -20.33 -2.06 8.57
N THR A 217 -20.72 -2.37 9.81
CA THR A 217 -21.65 -1.54 10.58
C THR A 217 -21.08 -0.18 11.01
N LYS A 218 -19.75 0.00 11.00
CA LYS A 218 -19.10 1.31 11.21
C LYS A 218 -19.29 2.24 10.03
N THR A 219 -19.45 1.69 8.82
CA THR A 219 -19.66 2.49 7.61
C THR A 219 -21.08 3.06 7.57
N GLU A 220 -21.25 4.22 6.93
CA GLU A 220 -22.56 4.86 6.78
C GLU A 220 -23.56 3.97 6.04
N HIS A 221 -23.14 3.36 4.92
CA HIS A 221 -23.96 2.51 4.08
C HIS A 221 -24.19 1.12 4.68
N GLY A 222 -23.28 0.65 5.54
CA GLY A 222 -23.35 -0.68 6.15
C GLY A 222 -24.08 -0.74 7.49
N ARG A 223 -24.38 0.40 8.13
CA ARG A 223 -25.03 0.47 9.45
C ARG A 223 -26.40 -0.24 9.50
N THR A 224 -27.14 -0.25 8.40
CA THR A 224 -28.45 -0.89 8.29
C THR A 224 -28.40 -2.30 7.73
N MET A 225 -27.21 -2.81 7.38
CA MET A 225 -27.06 -4.16 6.84
C MET A 225 -27.23 -5.20 7.95
N THR A 226 -27.95 -6.28 7.64
CA THR A 226 -28.05 -7.45 8.52
C THR A 226 -26.86 -8.39 8.29
N ILE A 227 -26.56 -9.25 9.27
CA ILE A 227 -25.50 -10.26 9.13
C ILE A 227 -25.76 -11.21 7.95
N ASP A 228 -27.03 -11.56 7.70
CA ASP A 228 -27.42 -12.39 6.55
C ASP A 228 -27.14 -11.69 5.22
N ARG A 229 -27.34 -10.37 5.16
CA ARG A 229 -27.00 -9.58 3.97
C ARG A 229 -25.49 -9.56 3.73
N VAL A 230 -24.69 -9.41 4.78
CA VAL A 230 -23.22 -9.49 4.67
C VAL A 230 -22.79 -10.88 4.20
N ARG A 231 -23.39 -11.95 4.72
CA ARG A 231 -23.13 -13.32 4.26
C ARG A 231 -23.48 -13.52 2.79
N ALA A 232 -24.63 -13.01 2.35
CA ALA A 232 -25.02 -13.06 0.94
C ALA A 232 -24.02 -12.33 0.03
N SER A 233 -23.55 -11.15 0.45
CA SER A 233 -22.50 -10.39 -0.25
C SER A 233 -21.19 -11.17 -0.34
N LEU A 234 -20.76 -11.84 0.72
CA LEU A 234 -19.55 -12.66 0.73
C LEU A 234 -19.62 -13.81 -0.28
N VAL A 235 -20.78 -14.46 -0.40
CA VAL A 235 -21.01 -15.51 -1.41
C VAL A 235 -20.90 -14.93 -2.83
N GLN A 236 -21.51 -13.76 -3.09
CA GLN A 236 -21.44 -13.10 -4.40
C GLN A 236 -20.02 -12.68 -4.78
N LEU A 237 -19.23 -12.23 -3.80
CA LEU A 237 -17.81 -11.87 -3.98
C LEU A 237 -16.91 -13.09 -4.20
N GLY A 238 -17.46 -14.30 -4.30
CA GLY A 238 -16.68 -15.53 -4.48
C GLY A 238 -15.85 -15.90 -3.24
N CYS A 239 -16.31 -15.47 -2.06
CA CYS A 239 -15.68 -15.75 -0.77
C CYS A 239 -16.55 -16.75 0.01
N PRO A 240 -16.65 -18.03 -0.41
CA PRO A 240 -17.45 -18.99 0.32
C PRO A 240 -16.85 -19.25 1.71
N GLN A 241 -17.73 -19.52 2.68
CA GLN A 241 -17.34 -19.95 4.01
C GLN A 241 -16.45 -21.19 3.93
N ARG A 242 -15.31 -21.17 4.62
CA ARG A 242 -14.46 -22.36 4.74
C ARG A 242 -15.11 -23.35 5.70
N ASN A 243 -15.18 -24.61 5.30
CA ASN A 243 -15.89 -25.68 6.01
C ASN A 243 -15.41 -25.98 7.45
N PHE A 244 -14.25 -25.44 7.87
CA PHE A 244 -13.59 -25.84 9.11
C PHE A 244 -13.43 -24.74 10.16
N ASP A 245 -13.43 -23.46 9.78
CA ASP A 245 -13.05 -22.37 10.69
C ASP A 245 -13.96 -21.12 10.60
N ASP A 246 -15.09 -21.20 9.88
CA ASP A 246 -16.03 -20.10 9.65
C ASP A 246 -15.35 -18.78 9.23
N SER A 247 -14.18 -18.89 8.59
CA SER A 247 -13.41 -17.77 8.11
C SER A 247 -13.64 -17.53 6.61
N TYR A 248 -13.47 -16.28 6.23
CA TYR A 248 -13.62 -15.77 4.88
C TYR A 248 -12.28 -15.21 4.42
N SER A 249 -11.89 -15.53 3.19
CA SER A 249 -10.67 -15.01 2.57
C SER A 249 -11.04 -14.60 1.15
N ILE A 250 -10.65 -13.38 0.79
CA ILE A 250 -10.91 -12.81 -0.53
C ILE A 250 -9.79 -13.18 -1.47
N ASP A 251 -10.15 -13.75 -2.62
CA ASP A 251 -9.24 -13.97 -3.74
C ASP A 251 -9.09 -12.68 -4.56
N LEU A 252 -8.21 -11.80 -4.09
CA LEU A 252 -7.92 -10.53 -4.76
C LEU A 252 -7.36 -10.74 -6.17
N ARG A 253 -6.63 -11.84 -6.42
CA ARG A 253 -6.16 -12.19 -7.76
C ARG A 253 -7.36 -12.38 -8.68
N SER A 254 -8.33 -13.20 -8.29
CA SER A 254 -9.52 -13.48 -9.09
C SER A 254 -10.29 -12.21 -9.42
N ILE A 255 -10.51 -11.34 -8.43
CA ILE A 255 -11.22 -10.06 -8.63
C ILE A 255 -10.47 -9.16 -9.63
N VAL A 256 -9.14 -9.05 -9.50
CA VAL A 256 -8.31 -8.26 -10.42
C VAL A 256 -8.29 -8.86 -11.83
N GLU A 257 -8.21 -10.19 -11.96
CA GLU A 257 -8.25 -10.88 -13.25
C GLU A 257 -9.59 -10.67 -13.96
N MET A 258 -10.71 -10.74 -13.23
CA MET A 258 -12.04 -10.43 -13.77
C MET A 258 -12.14 -8.99 -14.25
N ALA A 259 -11.73 -8.01 -13.44
CA ALA A 259 -11.76 -6.59 -13.82
C ALA A 259 -10.90 -6.32 -15.08
N ARG A 260 -9.75 -7.00 -15.20
CA ARG A 260 -8.88 -6.91 -16.38
C ARG A 260 -9.55 -7.50 -17.62
N ASN A 261 -10.24 -8.63 -17.50
CA ASN A 261 -10.94 -9.25 -18.62
C ASN A 261 -12.07 -8.35 -19.13
N GLU A 262 -12.84 -7.75 -18.21
CA GLU A 262 -13.90 -6.78 -18.54
C GLU A 262 -13.34 -5.55 -19.29
N GLU A 263 -12.17 -5.03 -18.88
CA GLU A 263 -11.50 -3.94 -19.58
C GLU A 263 -11.07 -4.34 -21.00
N VAL A 264 -10.48 -5.52 -21.16
CA VAL A 264 -10.08 -6.06 -22.48
C VAL A 264 -11.30 -6.24 -23.39
N GLU A 265 -12.39 -6.80 -22.86
CA GLU A 265 -13.65 -6.95 -23.60
C GLU A 265 -14.23 -5.60 -24.03
N SER A 266 -14.16 -4.57 -23.17
CA SER A 266 -14.58 -3.21 -23.51
C SER A 266 -13.75 -2.61 -24.65
N ILE A 267 -12.43 -2.84 -24.65
CA ILE A 267 -11.53 -2.40 -25.73
C ILE A 267 -11.86 -3.13 -27.03
N VAL A 268 -12.08 -4.45 -26.97
CA VAL A 268 -12.41 -5.25 -28.15
C VAL A 268 -13.75 -4.84 -28.73
N LEU A 269 -14.77 -4.65 -27.89
CA LEU A 269 -16.09 -4.18 -28.33
C LEU A 269 -16.00 -2.84 -29.05
N LYS A 270 -15.26 -1.88 -28.47
CA LYS A 270 -15.08 -0.53 -29.04
C LYS A 270 -14.33 -0.54 -30.38
N ARG A 271 -13.40 -1.48 -30.56
CA ARG A 271 -12.50 -1.50 -31.73
C ARG A 271 -12.94 -2.45 -32.84
N PHE A 272 -13.58 -3.57 -32.49
CA PHE A 272 -13.86 -4.68 -33.39
C PHE A 272 -15.33 -5.10 -33.42
N GLY A 273 -16.18 -4.53 -32.55
CA GLY A 273 -17.62 -4.83 -32.52
C GLY A 273 -17.99 -6.07 -31.71
N SER A 274 -19.29 -6.37 -31.66
CA SER A 274 -19.90 -7.41 -30.83
C SER A 274 -19.37 -8.82 -31.12
N ASP A 275 -19.20 -9.15 -32.39
CA ASP A 275 -18.88 -10.52 -32.83
C ASP A 275 -17.48 -10.93 -32.35
N ALA A 276 -16.54 -9.99 -32.34
CA ALA A 276 -15.20 -10.20 -31.80
C ALA A 276 -15.21 -10.36 -30.28
N THR A 277 -16.08 -9.63 -29.58
CA THR A 277 -16.24 -9.77 -28.13
C THR A 277 -16.85 -11.12 -27.75
N GLU A 278 -17.84 -11.60 -28.51
CA GLU A 278 -18.45 -12.93 -28.29
C GLU A 278 -17.43 -14.06 -28.48
N TYR A 279 -16.60 -13.97 -29.53
CA TYR A 279 -15.53 -14.93 -29.77
C TYR A 279 -14.48 -14.91 -28.65
N LEU A 280 -14.09 -13.72 -28.18
CA LEU A 280 -13.17 -13.57 -27.06
C LEU A 280 -13.72 -14.20 -25.77
N GLY A 281 -14.98 -13.90 -25.42
CA GLY A 281 -15.64 -14.45 -24.22
C GLY A 281 -15.72 -15.98 -24.26
N SER A 282 -15.99 -16.55 -25.44
CA SER A 282 -15.97 -17.99 -25.66
C SER A 282 -14.58 -18.60 -25.41
N CYS A 283 -13.51 -17.97 -25.93
CA CYS A 283 -12.13 -18.41 -25.73
C CYS A 283 -11.70 -18.34 -24.25
N GLN A 284 -12.11 -17.29 -23.54
CA GLN A 284 -11.81 -17.14 -22.12
C GLN A 284 -12.53 -18.21 -21.29
N SER A 285 -13.80 -18.47 -21.57
CA SER A 285 -14.59 -19.53 -20.91
C SER A 285 -13.97 -20.92 -21.11
N LEU A 286 -13.55 -21.23 -22.34
CA LEU A 286 -12.78 -22.45 -22.66
C LEU A 286 -11.49 -22.56 -21.85
N THR A 287 -10.76 -21.45 -21.69
CA THR A 287 -9.51 -21.44 -20.92
C THR A 287 -9.74 -21.72 -19.44
N VAL A 288 -10.80 -21.15 -18.84
CA VAL A 288 -11.19 -21.41 -17.46
C VAL A 288 -11.60 -22.88 -17.28
N PHE A 289 -12.42 -23.40 -18.19
CA PHE A 289 -12.85 -24.80 -18.18
C PHE A 289 -11.67 -25.78 -18.27
N LEU A 290 -10.73 -25.52 -19.18
CA LEU A 290 -9.53 -26.36 -19.31
C LEU A 290 -8.61 -26.30 -18.08
N ARG A 291 -8.59 -25.18 -17.34
CA ARG A 291 -7.85 -25.08 -16.06
C ARG A 291 -8.50 -25.88 -14.93
N GLN A 292 -9.81 -26.09 -14.95
CA GLN A 292 -10.52 -26.85 -13.91
C GLN A 292 -10.40 -28.38 -14.08
N ILE A 293 -10.09 -28.86 -15.29
CA ILE A 293 -9.95 -30.29 -15.59
C ILE A 293 -8.52 -30.81 -15.30
N ARG A 294 -7.58 -29.90 -15.04
CA ARG A 294 -6.17 -30.22 -14.80
C ARG A 294 -5.81 -30.18 -13.32
#